data_AF-A0A1Z9Z186-F1
#
_entry.id   AF-A0A1Z9Z186-F1
#
_cell.length_a   1.000
_cell.length_b   1.000
_cell.length_c   1.000
_cell.angle_alpha   90.00
_cell.angle_beta   90.00
_cell.angle_gamma   90.00
#
_symmetry.space_group_name_H-M   'P 1'
#
loop_
_entity.id
_entity.type
_entity.pdbx_description
1 polymer ?
#
loop_
_entity_poly.entity_id
_entity_poly.type
_entity_poly.pdbx_seq_one_letter_code
_entity_poly.pdbx_strand_id
1 'polypeptide(L)'
;MQKNLAKIKIIPMILALSSMSTMQITMAAQQQKVTALPFIAVKMTQDALQNICLSIQINCRNDALGLWQLKNDPTAYYLIDNTPQMIKLQKFDGQYKVLDHWNFKDYQHSNQAPIHDYDMAPEGLSIYPALYPLNKTERAIAILNRYFIGYSGGGAHENVADFVRLEAKGKYQVGLKDIPFSYSQMIRACFSEQEYKTSPHCHDEVWGILQIEFKDIGQKYYQWTLNFLEYDWPAFEPESHKQVQKSKKVVIPFQ
;
A
#
# COMPACT_ATOMS: atom_id res chain seq x y z
N MET A 1 -31.85 -18.05 -91.73
CA MET A 1 -32.59 -16.77 -91.85
C MET A 1 -32.87 -16.30 -90.42
N GLN A 2 -32.01 -15.53 -89.76
CA GLN A 2 -31.96 -14.05 -89.80
C GLN A 2 -33.32 -13.41 -90.15
N LYS A 3 -33.87 -12.44 -89.43
CA LYS A 3 -33.61 -11.74 -88.16
C LYS A 3 -34.81 -10.77 -88.12
N ASN A 4 -35.53 -10.62 -87.01
CA ASN A 4 -36.30 -9.40 -86.78
C ASN A 4 -36.19 -8.98 -85.31
N LEU A 5 -35.47 -7.89 -85.11
CA LEU A 5 -35.25 -7.19 -83.86
C LEU A 5 -36.49 -6.34 -83.54
N ALA A 6 -37.03 -6.51 -82.33
CA ALA A 6 -38.04 -5.64 -81.77
C ALA A 6 -37.55 -5.04 -80.44
N LYS A 7 -37.33 -3.72 -80.47
CA LYS A 7 -37.49 -2.70 -79.42
C LYS A 7 -37.17 -3.10 -77.97
N ILE A 8 -36.00 -2.64 -77.50
CA ILE A 8 -35.64 -2.55 -76.08
C ILE A 8 -36.36 -1.33 -75.47
N LYS A 9 -37.11 -1.56 -74.40
CA LYS A 9 -37.79 -0.56 -73.56
C LYS A 9 -36.88 -0.27 -72.36
N ILE A 10 -36.43 0.97 -72.21
CA ILE A 10 -35.66 1.43 -71.04
C ILE A 10 -36.67 1.87 -69.97
N ILE A 11 -36.55 1.33 -68.76
CA ILE A 11 -37.27 1.78 -67.55
C ILE A 11 -36.21 1.99 -66.45
N PRO A 12 -36.25 3.11 -65.70
CA PRO A 12 -35.11 3.62 -64.94
C PRO A 12 -34.89 2.86 -63.63
N MET A 13 -33.62 2.62 -63.31
CA MET A 13 -33.16 2.06 -62.04
C MET A 13 -33.02 3.19 -61.02
N ILE A 14 -33.89 3.19 -60.02
CA ILE A 14 -33.86 4.13 -58.88
C ILE A 14 -32.69 3.74 -57.97
N LEU A 15 -31.66 4.60 -57.89
CA LEU A 15 -30.58 4.50 -56.89
C LEU A 15 -31.08 5.09 -55.57
N ALA A 16 -31.34 4.23 -54.58
CA ALA A 16 -31.54 4.66 -53.19
C ALA A 16 -30.17 4.79 -52.51
N LEU A 17 -29.71 6.02 -52.27
CA LEU A 17 -28.58 6.31 -51.39
C LEU A 17 -29.04 6.17 -49.93
N SER A 18 -28.65 5.09 -49.27
CA SER A 18 -28.82 4.92 -47.83
C SER A 18 -27.73 5.68 -47.07
N SER A 19 -28.12 6.77 -46.42
CA SER A 19 -27.28 7.51 -45.49
C SER A 19 -27.10 6.72 -44.19
N MET A 20 -26.02 5.93 -44.08
CA MET A 20 -25.61 5.35 -42.80
C MET A 20 -25.02 6.45 -41.91
N SER A 21 -25.86 7.02 -41.04
CA SER A 21 -25.40 7.87 -39.94
C SER A 21 -24.66 6.99 -38.92
N THR A 22 -23.33 7.14 -38.86
CA THR A 22 -22.50 6.49 -37.84
C THR A 22 -22.64 7.28 -36.53
N MET A 23 -23.49 6.78 -35.64
CA MET A 23 -23.55 7.25 -34.24
C MET A 23 -22.22 6.89 -33.57
N GLN A 24 -21.35 7.88 -33.38
CA GLN A 24 -20.14 7.71 -32.59
C GLN A 24 -20.53 7.59 -31.12
N ILE A 25 -20.45 6.38 -30.58
CA ILE A 25 -20.58 6.13 -29.14
C ILE A 25 -19.26 6.56 -28.50
N THR A 26 -19.20 7.77 -27.96
CA THR A 26 -18.12 8.17 -27.04
C THR A 26 -18.27 7.36 -25.75
N MET A 27 -17.50 6.28 -25.63
CA MET A 27 -17.30 5.61 -24.35
C MET A 27 -16.49 6.53 -23.45
N ALA A 28 -17.14 7.14 -22.45
CA ALA A 28 -16.44 7.78 -21.35
C ALA A 28 -15.66 6.67 -20.61
N ALA A 29 -14.33 6.69 -20.74
CA ALA A 29 -13.46 5.81 -19.97
C ALA A 29 -13.65 6.13 -18.48
N GLN A 30 -14.33 5.25 -17.76
CA GLN A 30 -14.50 5.37 -16.32
C GLN A 30 -13.12 5.24 -15.67
N GLN A 31 -12.57 6.36 -15.22
CA GLN A 31 -11.21 6.41 -14.68
C GLN A 31 -11.18 5.62 -13.37
N GLN A 32 -10.58 4.43 -13.41
CA GLN A 32 -10.48 3.55 -12.25
C GLN A 32 -9.69 4.25 -11.14
N LYS A 33 -10.28 4.32 -9.92
CA LYS A 33 -9.64 4.93 -8.76
C LYS A 33 -8.33 4.20 -8.47
N VAL A 34 -7.21 4.93 -8.51
CA VAL A 34 -5.89 4.40 -8.16
C VAL A 34 -5.78 4.33 -6.64
N THR A 35 -5.49 3.14 -6.11
CA THR A 35 -5.35 2.91 -4.66
C THR A 35 -4.12 2.06 -4.37
N ALA A 36 -3.61 2.17 -3.13
CA ALA A 36 -2.69 1.18 -2.60
C ALA A 36 -3.34 -0.21 -2.63
N LEU A 37 -2.51 -1.24 -2.75
CA LEU A 37 -2.92 -2.62 -2.82
C LEU A 37 -2.46 -3.32 -1.54
N PRO A 38 -3.32 -3.38 -0.50
CA PRO A 38 -2.97 -4.04 0.73
C PRO A 38 -2.77 -5.54 0.50
N PHE A 39 -1.80 -6.11 1.20
CA PHE A 39 -1.69 -7.55 1.27
C PHE A 39 -2.69 -8.14 2.26
N ILE A 40 -3.06 -9.39 2.00
CA ILE A 40 -3.86 -10.23 2.87
C ILE A 40 -2.95 -11.35 3.35
N ALA A 41 -2.88 -11.53 4.67
CA ALA A 41 -2.16 -12.63 5.26
C ALA A 41 -2.78 -13.97 4.84
N VAL A 42 -1.95 -14.88 4.36
CA VAL A 42 -2.33 -16.27 4.10
C VAL A 42 -2.19 -17.03 5.41
N LYS A 43 -3.30 -17.57 5.92
CA LYS A 43 -3.29 -18.36 7.15
C LYS A 43 -2.48 -19.64 6.95
N MET A 44 -1.42 -19.79 7.74
CA MET A 44 -0.52 -20.92 7.69
C MET A 44 0.23 -21.06 9.03
N THR A 45 0.66 -22.27 9.37
CA THR A 45 1.48 -22.49 10.57
C THR A 45 2.92 -22.01 10.36
N GLN A 46 3.63 -21.73 11.45
CA GLN A 46 5.03 -21.32 11.39
C GLN A 46 5.92 -22.42 10.79
N ASP A 47 5.67 -23.69 11.11
CA ASP A 47 6.41 -24.81 10.50
C ASP A 47 6.21 -24.87 8.98
N ALA A 48 4.98 -24.62 8.50
CA ALA A 48 4.69 -24.61 7.08
C ALA A 48 5.33 -23.40 6.37
N LEU A 49 5.37 -22.22 7.01
CA LEU A 49 6.12 -21.06 6.52
C LEU A 49 7.62 -21.37 6.43
N GLN A 50 8.19 -22.01 7.45
CA GLN A 50 9.60 -22.33 7.46
C GLN A 50 9.98 -23.39 6.42
N ASN A 51 9.08 -24.36 6.18
CA ASN A 51 9.25 -25.31 5.09
C ASN A 51 9.30 -24.64 3.71
N ILE A 52 8.57 -23.54 3.50
CA ILE A 52 8.69 -22.75 2.26
C ILE A 52 10.11 -22.19 2.15
N CYS A 53 10.62 -21.55 3.21
CA CYS A 53 11.96 -20.97 3.24
C CYS A 53 13.06 -22.01 2.94
N LEU A 54 12.95 -23.20 3.55
CA LEU A 54 13.83 -24.33 3.27
C LEU A 54 13.75 -24.78 1.81
N SER A 55 12.53 -24.87 1.26
CA SER A 55 12.30 -25.33 -0.12
C SER A 55 12.87 -24.38 -1.18
N ILE A 56 12.87 -23.08 -0.89
CA ILE A 56 13.43 -22.04 -1.77
C ILE A 56 14.89 -21.70 -1.44
N GLN A 57 15.49 -22.40 -0.47
CA GLN A 57 16.87 -22.20 -0.03
C GLN A 57 17.19 -20.76 0.42
N ILE A 58 16.22 -20.09 1.04
CA ILE A 58 16.41 -18.75 1.62
C ILE A 58 16.29 -18.85 3.14
N ASN A 59 17.23 -18.21 3.84
CA ASN A 59 17.16 -18.11 5.29
C ASN A 59 16.11 -17.07 5.70
N CYS A 60 15.02 -17.54 6.27
CA CYS A 60 14.00 -16.69 6.89
C CYS A 60 14.15 -16.74 8.40
N ARG A 61 13.86 -15.63 9.07
CA ARG A 61 13.66 -15.65 10.51
C ARG A 61 12.21 -15.91 10.86
N ASN A 62 11.98 -16.68 11.92
CA ASN A 62 10.64 -17.08 12.36
C ASN A 62 9.83 -15.93 12.99
N ASP A 63 10.49 -14.92 13.54
CA ASP A 63 9.83 -13.78 14.17
C ASP A 63 9.23 -12.84 13.11
N ALA A 64 7.90 -12.69 13.18
CA ALA A 64 7.08 -11.96 12.21
C ALA A 64 7.10 -12.52 10.77
N LEU A 65 7.51 -13.79 10.59
CA LEU A 65 7.39 -14.47 9.30
C LEU A 65 5.93 -14.59 8.87
N GLY A 66 5.63 -14.07 7.68
CA GLY A 66 4.29 -14.11 7.10
C GLY A 66 4.33 -14.37 5.59
N LEU A 67 3.33 -15.12 5.13
CA LEU A 67 3.01 -15.25 3.72
C LEU A 67 1.82 -14.35 3.40
N TRP A 68 1.97 -13.57 2.34
CA TRP A 68 1.04 -12.51 1.96
C TRP A 68 0.62 -12.69 0.50
N GLN A 69 -0.59 -12.25 0.17
CA GLN A 69 -1.08 -12.20 -1.21
C GLN A 69 -1.84 -10.89 -1.46
N LEU A 70 -1.95 -10.49 -2.71
CA LEU A 70 -2.83 -9.38 -3.08
C LEU A 70 -4.27 -9.87 -3.13
N LYS A 71 -5.23 -9.07 -2.64
CA LYS A 71 -6.66 -9.44 -2.57
C LYS A 71 -7.23 -9.97 -3.89
N ASN A 72 -6.83 -9.37 -5.00
CA ASN A 72 -7.37 -9.65 -6.34
C ASN A 72 -6.33 -10.29 -7.27
N ASP A 73 -5.18 -10.73 -6.75
CA ASP A 73 -4.15 -11.43 -7.53
C ASP A 73 -3.69 -12.67 -6.76
N PRO A 74 -4.30 -13.84 -7.05
CA PRO A 74 -3.94 -15.10 -6.41
C PRO A 74 -2.68 -15.73 -7.02
N THR A 75 -2.05 -15.11 -8.01
CA THR A 75 -0.96 -15.72 -8.78
C THR A 75 0.41 -15.51 -8.13
N ALA A 76 0.54 -14.47 -7.30
CA ALA A 76 1.78 -14.12 -6.63
C ALA A 76 1.59 -14.08 -5.11
N TYR A 77 2.58 -14.63 -4.42
CA TYR A 77 2.70 -14.56 -2.97
C TYR A 77 3.94 -13.75 -2.59
N TYR A 78 3.93 -13.20 -1.39
CA TYR A 78 5.03 -12.41 -0.85
C TYR A 78 5.38 -12.96 0.53
N LEU A 79 6.59 -13.45 0.69
CA LEU A 79 7.11 -13.87 1.98
C LEU A 79 7.92 -12.71 2.56
N ILE A 80 7.54 -12.27 3.76
CA ILE A 80 8.12 -11.13 4.47
C ILE A 80 8.42 -11.56 5.90
N ASP A 81 9.57 -11.17 6.42
CA ASP A 81 9.96 -11.33 7.82
C ASP A 81 10.58 -10.04 8.38
N ASN A 82 11.17 -10.10 9.57
CA ASN A 82 11.78 -8.96 10.24
C ASN A 82 13.24 -8.67 9.87
N THR A 83 13.83 -9.40 8.90
CA THR A 83 15.20 -9.17 8.40
C THR A 83 15.27 -8.16 7.26
N PRO A 84 14.41 -7.13 7.34
CA PRO A 84 13.56 -6.67 6.23
C PRO A 84 13.91 -7.31 4.87
N GLN A 85 13.36 -8.48 4.58
CA GLN A 85 13.41 -9.06 3.24
C GLN A 85 12.00 -9.31 2.71
N MET A 86 11.88 -9.27 1.38
CA MET A 86 10.64 -9.57 0.68
C MET A 86 10.96 -10.48 -0.49
N ILE A 87 10.31 -11.64 -0.51
CA ILE A 87 10.50 -12.64 -1.56
C ILE A 87 9.17 -12.77 -2.30
N LYS A 88 9.18 -12.47 -3.59
CA LYS A 88 8.04 -12.72 -4.46
C LYS A 88 8.08 -14.15 -4.93
N LEU A 89 6.99 -14.87 -4.70
CA LEU A 89 6.84 -16.28 -5.01
C LEU A 89 5.70 -16.48 -6.01
N GLN A 90 5.82 -17.52 -6.83
CA GLN A 90 4.72 -18.09 -7.58
C GLN A 90 4.48 -19.51 -7.10
N LYS A 91 3.21 -19.88 -6.93
CA LYS A 91 2.84 -21.27 -6.62
C LYS A 91 2.56 -22.02 -7.92
N PHE A 92 3.32 -23.07 -8.18
CA PHE A 92 3.15 -23.95 -9.33
C PHE A 92 3.14 -25.40 -8.84
N ASP A 93 2.08 -26.14 -9.16
CA ASP A 93 1.91 -27.55 -8.77
C ASP A 93 2.17 -27.82 -7.28
N GLY A 94 1.60 -26.96 -6.42
CA GLY A 94 1.77 -27.04 -4.97
C GLY A 94 3.10 -26.53 -4.42
N GLN A 95 4.12 -26.30 -5.26
CA GLN A 95 5.44 -25.82 -4.86
C GLN A 95 5.60 -24.31 -5.07
N TYR A 96 6.37 -23.66 -4.20
CA TYR A 96 6.71 -22.25 -4.34
C TYR A 96 8.02 -22.09 -5.12
N LYS A 97 8.01 -21.18 -6.09
CA LYS A 97 9.20 -20.78 -6.86
C LYS A 97 9.46 -19.30 -6.67
N VAL A 98 10.73 -18.94 -6.49
CA VAL A 98 11.16 -17.54 -6.35
C VAL A 98 11.07 -16.84 -7.70
N LEU A 99 10.28 -15.77 -7.76
CA LEU A 99 10.23 -14.84 -8.87
C LEU A 99 11.22 -13.70 -8.69
N ASP A 100 11.32 -13.19 -7.47
CA ASP A 100 12.28 -12.14 -7.12
C ASP A 100 12.53 -12.14 -5.61
N HIS A 101 13.63 -11.52 -5.20
CA HIS A 101 14.05 -11.43 -3.81
C HIS A 101 14.74 -10.09 -3.56
N TRP A 102 14.12 -9.27 -2.72
CA TRP A 102 14.68 -8.01 -2.23
C TRP A 102 15.11 -8.17 -0.79
N ASN A 103 16.39 -7.91 -0.53
CA ASN A 103 16.98 -7.97 0.81
C ASN A 103 17.42 -6.57 1.22
N PHE A 104 16.91 -6.08 2.34
CA PHE A 104 17.18 -4.74 2.86
C PHE A 104 18.04 -4.77 4.13
N LYS A 105 18.78 -5.85 4.40
CA LYS A 105 19.66 -5.96 5.58
C LYS A 105 20.66 -4.81 5.68
N ASP A 106 21.23 -4.37 4.55
CA ASP A 106 22.21 -3.27 4.50
C ASP A 106 21.56 -1.92 4.15
N TYR A 107 20.22 -1.86 4.11
CA TYR A 107 19.49 -0.64 3.77
C TYR A 107 19.67 0.43 4.85
N GLN A 108 20.15 1.59 4.44
CA GLN A 108 20.26 2.77 5.30
C GLN A 108 19.00 3.61 5.13
N HIS A 109 18.14 3.58 6.13
CA HIS A 109 16.90 4.35 6.11
C HIS A 109 17.18 5.85 6.17
N SER A 110 16.40 6.67 5.46
CA SER A 110 16.66 8.11 5.38
C SER A 110 16.47 8.82 6.73
N ASN A 111 15.47 8.38 7.50
CA ASN A 111 15.25 8.77 8.88
C ASN A 111 16.27 8.12 9.83
N GLN A 112 16.89 8.93 10.70
CA GLN A 112 17.93 8.50 11.64
C GLN A 112 17.55 8.72 13.13
N ALA A 113 16.39 9.33 13.39
CA ALA A 113 15.89 9.62 14.72
C ALA A 113 14.35 9.63 14.71
N PRO A 114 13.68 9.35 15.86
CA PRO A 114 12.24 9.52 15.96
C PRO A 114 11.82 10.95 15.59
N ILE A 115 10.59 11.10 15.10
CA ILE A 115 10.02 12.40 14.72
C ILE A 115 9.72 13.23 15.96
N HIS A 116 9.17 12.60 17.00
CA HIS A 116 8.98 13.27 18.27
C HIS A 116 10.21 13.02 19.16
N ASP A 117 10.59 14.05 19.91
CA ASP A 117 11.77 14.04 20.80
C ASP A 117 11.48 13.28 22.10
N TYR A 118 11.14 12.01 21.92
CA TYR A 118 11.09 11.02 22.98
C TYR A 118 12.40 10.23 22.88
N ASP A 119 13.06 9.92 24.01
CA ASP A 119 14.26 9.08 24.09
C ASP A 119 13.95 7.61 23.69
N MET A 120 13.44 7.40 22.48
CA MET A 120 12.98 6.11 21.97
C MET A 120 14.15 5.27 21.48
N ALA A 121 14.06 3.98 21.76
CA ALA A 121 14.98 3.01 21.21
C ALA A 121 14.55 2.59 19.79
N PRO A 122 15.49 2.37 18.86
CA PRO A 122 15.16 1.79 17.56
C PRO A 122 14.75 0.32 17.72
N GLU A 123 13.63 -0.06 17.10
CA GLU A 123 13.15 -1.45 16.98
C GLU A 123 13.56 -2.11 15.65
N GLY A 124 14.31 -1.38 14.83
CA GLY A 124 14.80 -1.83 13.54
C GLY A 124 13.75 -1.77 12.42
N LEU A 125 14.19 -2.19 11.24
CA LEU A 125 13.43 -2.04 10.01
C LEU A 125 12.32 -3.09 9.86
N SER A 126 11.23 -2.72 9.21
CA SER A 126 10.21 -3.66 8.75
C SER A 126 9.61 -3.24 7.40
N ILE A 127 8.89 -4.15 6.74
CA ILE A 127 8.16 -3.84 5.51
C ILE A 127 6.66 -3.82 5.84
N TYR A 128 5.99 -2.70 5.54
CA TYR A 128 4.54 -2.63 5.67
C TYR A 128 3.89 -3.47 4.55
N PRO A 129 2.91 -4.35 4.86
CA PRO A 129 2.38 -5.32 3.91
C PRO A 129 1.37 -4.70 2.91
N ALA A 130 1.85 -3.81 2.04
CA ALA A 130 1.08 -3.21 0.96
C ALA A 130 1.97 -2.77 -0.22
N LEU A 131 1.39 -2.71 -1.43
CA LEU A 131 2.03 -2.10 -2.59
C LEU A 131 1.41 -0.73 -2.90
N TYR A 132 2.27 0.26 -3.12
CA TYR A 132 1.88 1.65 -3.40
C TYR A 132 2.11 1.97 -4.88
N PRO A 133 1.09 2.41 -5.64
CA PRO A 133 1.23 2.66 -7.07
C PRO A 133 2.08 3.89 -7.37
N LEU A 134 3.18 3.67 -8.08
CA LEU A 134 4.01 4.74 -8.63
C LEU A 134 3.48 5.21 -9.98
N ASN A 135 2.99 4.29 -10.81
CA ASN A 135 2.27 4.54 -12.04
C ASN A 135 1.42 3.31 -12.41
N LYS A 136 1.04 3.15 -13.69
CA LYS A 136 0.21 2.02 -14.14
C LYS A 136 0.85 0.65 -13.86
N THR A 137 2.17 0.55 -13.98
CA THR A 137 2.92 -0.72 -13.93
C THR A 137 3.85 -0.86 -12.72
N GLU A 138 4.43 0.25 -12.26
CA GLU A 138 5.43 0.27 -11.19
C GLU A 138 4.78 0.44 -9.82
N ARG A 139 5.37 -0.21 -8.81
CA ARG A 139 4.90 -0.20 -7.42
C ARG A 139 6.09 0.07 -6.49
N ALA A 140 5.78 0.66 -5.34
CA ALA A 140 6.68 0.78 -4.21
C ALA A 140 6.18 -0.06 -3.02
N ILE A 141 7.08 -0.34 -2.09
CA ILE A 141 6.77 -0.78 -0.72
C ILE A 141 7.10 0.35 0.25
N ALA A 142 6.55 0.29 1.46
CA ALA A 142 7.01 1.13 2.57
C ALA A 142 7.98 0.30 3.43
N ILE A 143 9.23 0.74 3.50
CA ILE A 143 10.19 0.27 4.49
C ILE A 143 10.05 1.21 5.68
N LEU A 144 9.72 0.66 6.85
CA LEU A 144 9.51 1.40 8.07
C LEU A 144 10.77 1.36 8.91
N ASN A 145 11.26 2.52 9.35
CA ASN A 145 12.11 2.62 10.53
C ASN A 145 11.22 2.81 11.76
N ARG A 146 11.45 1.99 12.78
CA ARG A 146 10.54 1.84 13.92
C ARG A 146 11.23 2.22 15.20
N TYR A 147 10.51 2.93 16.06
CA TYR A 147 10.99 3.35 17.37
C TYR A 147 9.95 3.02 18.43
N PHE A 148 10.44 2.70 19.63
CA PHE A 148 9.59 2.39 20.77
C PHE A 148 10.21 2.90 22.07
N ILE A 149 9.34 3.34 22.97
CA ILE A 149 9.65 3.53 24.38
C ILE A 149 8.48 3.03 25.23
N GLY A 150 8.79 2.31 26.30
CA GLY A 150 7.83 1.90 27.32
C GLY A 150 8.11 2.60 28.65
N TYR A 151 7.06 2.93 29.39
CA TYR A 151 7.15 3.50 30.74
C TYR A 151 5.98 3.02 31.62
N SER A 152 6.08 3.21 32.93
CA SER A 152 5.06 2.72 33.87
C SER A 152 3.74 3.46 33.69
N GLY A 153 2.80 2.82 32.97
CA GLY A 153 1.52 3.42 32.61
C GLY A 153 1.37 3.71 31.11
N GLY A 154 2.29 3.27 30.26
CA GLY A 154 2.08 3.36 28.82
C GLY A 154 3.35 3.20 28.00
N GLY A 155 3.37 3.86 26.87
CA GLY A 155 4.48 3.82 25.94
C GLY A 155 4.14 4.60 24.67
N ALA A 156 5.12 4.69 23.79
CA ALA A 156 4.97 5.32 22.51
C ALA A 156 5.69 4.52 21.41
N HIS A 157 5.10 4.50 20.22
CA HIS A 157 5.64 3.89 19.02
C HIS A 157 5.67 4.90 17.89
N GLU A 158 6.69 4.82 17.04
CA GLU A 158 6.76 5.60 15.82
C GLU A 158 7.21 4.76 14.65
N ASN A 159 6.62 5.03 13.50
CA ASN A 159 6.99 4.44 12.22
C ASN A 159 7.22 5.57 11.22
N VAL A 160 8.42 5.63 10.66
CA VAL A 160 8.78 6.52 9.57
C VAL A 160 9.03 5.69 8.32
N ALA A 161 8.43 6.07 7.19
CA ALA A 161 8.50 5.31 5.96
C ALA A 161 9.42 5.95 4.93
N ASP A 162 10.26 5.12 4.33
CA ASP A 162 10.78 5.30 2.98
C ASP A 162 9.92 4.49 2.00
N PHE A 163 9.43 5.13 0.93
CA PHE A 163 8.74 4.44 -0.15
C PHE A 163 9.74 4.04 -1.22
N VAL A 164 9.93 2.73 -1.39
CA VAL A 164 10.99 2.15 -2.22
C VAL A 164 10.39 1.40 -3.40
N ARG A 165 10.75 1.80 -4.63
CA ARG A 165 10.42 1.05 -5.85
C ARG A 165 11.19 -0.25 -5.88
N LEU A 166 10.47 -1.34 -6.13
CA LEU A 166 11.05 -2.65 -6.39
C LEU A 166 11.38 -2.79 -7.89
N GLU A 167 12.61 -3.18 -8.19
CA GLU A 167 13.08 -3.49 -9.54
C GLU A 167 13.47 -4.97 -9.64
N ALA A 168 13.56 -5.48 -10.86
CA ALA A 168 13.89 -6.88 -11.08
C ALA A 168 15.28 -7.24 -10.51
N LYS A 169 15.42 -8.50 -10.07
CA LYS A 169 16.67 -9.09 -9.58
C LYS A 169 17.17 -8.42 -8.30
N GLY A 170 16.26 -8.19 -7.36
CA GLY A 170 16.55 -7.64 -6.04
C GLY A 170 17.00 -6.18 -6.02
N LYS A 171 16.97 -5.48 -7.16
CA LYS A 171 17.31 -4.05 -7.23
C LYS A 171 16.15 -3.21 -6.69
N TYR A 172 16.48 -2.01 -6.22
CA TYR A 172 15.49 -1.09 -5.70
C TYR A 172 15.96 0.37 -5.80
N GLN A 173 15.01 1.30 -5.75
CA GLN A 173 15.27 2.74 -5.73
C GLN A 173 14.31 3.46 -4.80
N VAL A 174 14.84 4.31 -3.91
CA VAL A 174 14.02 5.11 -2.99
C VAL A 174 13.31 6.24 -3.76
N GLY A 175 11.98 6.30 -3.67
CA GLY A 175 11.14 7.26 -4.37
C GLY A 175 10.61 8.39 -3.49
N LEU A 176 10.29 8.11 -2.22
CA LEU A 176 9.98 9.12 -1.20
C LEU A 176 10.70 8.73 0.09
N LYS A 177 11.10 9.74 0.87
CA LYS A 177 11.95 9.58 2.05
C LYS A 177 11.33 10.27 3.26
N ASP A 178 11.60 9.73 4.43
CA ASP A 178 11.37 10.39 5.73
C ASP A 178 9.90 10.85 5.89
N ILE A 179 8.97 9.93 5.62
CA ILE A 179 7.54 10.21 5.68
C ILE A 179 6.98 9.68 7.01
N PRO A 180 6.39 10.53 7.88
CA PRO A 180 5.65 10.07 9.04
C PRO A 180 4.57 9.08 8.62
N PHE A 181 4.67 7.82 9.04
CA PHE A 181 3.76 6.77 8.59
C PHE A 181 2.66 6.51 9.61
N SER A 182 3.07 6.32 10.86
CA SER A 182 2.16 6.28 12.00
C SER A 182 2.92 6.52 13.29
N TYR A 183 2.22 6.98 14.31
CA TYR A 183 2.72 7.02 15.68
C TYR A 183 1.58 6.83 16.66
N SER A 184 1.91 6.42 17.87
CA SER A 184 0.99 6.43 19.00
C SER A 184 1.75 6.67 20.29
N GLN A 185 1.10 7.32 21.24
CA GLN A 185 1.55 7.53 22.60
C GLN A 185 0.35 7.37 23.51
N MET A 186 0.58 6.67 24.62
CA MET A 186 -0.40 6.50 25.68
C MET A 186 0.29 6.77 27.01
N ILE A 187 -0.33 7.56 27.88
CA ILE A 187 0.16 7.88 29.22
C ILE A 187 -1.00 7.71 30.21
N ARG A 188 -0.86 6.81 31.18
CA ARG A 188 -1.86 6.63 32.24
C ARG A 188 -2.03 7.91 33.06
N ALA A 189 -3.29 8.28 33.27
CA ALA A 189 -3.69 9.45 34.05
C ALA A 189 -4.52 9.12 35.31
N CYS A 190 -5.11 7.92 35.41
CA CYS A 190 -5.82 7.49 36.63
C CYS A 190 -4.83 6.96 37.70
N PHE A 191 -4.92 7.46 38.95
CA PHE A 191 -4.02 7.07 40.04
C PHE A 191 -4.73 6.63 41.34
N SER A 192 -6.06 6.74 41.40
CA SER A 192 -6.87 6.30 42.54
C SER A 192 -7.96 5.32 42.11
N GLU A 193 -8.39 4.44 43.03
CA GLU A 193 -9.51 3.53 42.77
C GLU A 193 -10.79 4.27 42.35
N GLN A 194 -11.01 5.47 42.87
CA GLN A 194 -12.17 6.28 42.53
C GLN A 194 -12.11 6.70 41.05
N GLU A 195 -10.96 7.21 40.59
CA GLU A 195 -10.76 7.59 39.19
C GLU A 195 -10.96 6.40 38.26
N TYR A 196 -10.42 5.22 38.59
CA TYR A 196 -10.65 4.01 37.78
C TYR A 196 -12.13 3.61 37.72
N LYS A 197 -12.92 3.88 38.76
CA LYS A 197 -14.33 3.53 38.82
C LYS A 197 -15.23 4.55 38.11
N THR A 198 -14.84 5.82 38.05
CA THR A 198 -15.71 6.90 37.55
C THR A 198 -15.23 7.60 36.30
N SER A 199 -13.94 7.51 35.95
CA SER A 199 -13.42 8.16 34.76
C SER A 199 -13.95 7.49 33.50
N PRO A 200 -14.38 8.25 32.48
CA PRO A 200 -14.72 7.68 31.17
C PRO A 200 -13.47 7.20 30.40
N HIS A 201 -12.29 7.71 30.74
CA HIS A 201 -11.03 7.39 30.07
C HIS A 201 -9.83 7.61 31.00
N CYS A 202 -8.91 6.66 31.06
CA CYS A 202 -7.81 6.65 32.05
C CYS A 202 -6.41 6.89 31.48
N HIS A 203 -6.32 7.32 30.21
CA HIS A 203 -5.06 7.61 29.56
C HIS A 203 -5.15 8.96 28.84
N ASP A 204 -4.01 9.63 28.68
CA ASP A 204 -3.83 10.60 27.62
C ASP A 204 -3.30 9.84 26.41
N GLU A 205 -4.01 9.92 25.28
CA GLU A 205 -3.67 9.21 24.06
C GLU A 205 -3.48 10.19 22.90
N VAL A 206 -2.34 10.11 22.25
CA VAL A 206 -2.08 10.83 21.00
C VAL A 206 -1.65 9.82 19.95
N TRP A 207 -2.24 9.86 18.76
CA TRP A 207 -1.80 8.98 17.67
C TRP A 207 -1.99 9.63 16.31
N GLY A 208 -1.16 9.25 15.36
CA GLY A 208 -1.26 9.72 13.98
C GLY A 208 -1.15 8.61 12.97
N ILE A 209 -1.85 8.77 11.85
CA ILE A 209 -1.79 7.83 10.72
C ILE A 209 -1.64 8.59 9.41
N LEU A 210 -0.87 8.02 8.49
CA LEU A 210 -0.81 8.44 7.10
C LEU A 210 -1.90 7.75 6.26
N GLN A 211 -2.66 8.55 5.52
CA GLN A 211 -3.54 8.10 4.44
C GLN A 211 -3.07 8.67 3.11
N ILE A 212 -2.93 7.82 2.08
CA ILE A 212 -2.39 8.24 0.79
C ILE A 212 -3.48 8.15 -0.29
N GLU A 213 -3.66 9.24 -1.02
CA GLU A 213 -4.46 9.27 -2.24
C GLU A 213 -3.56 9.41 -3.46
N PHE A 214 -3.92 8.73 -4.55
CA PHE A 214 -3.14 8.70 -5.78
C PHE A 214 -3.93 9.33 -6.92
N LYS A 215 -3.28 10.19 -7.71
CA LYS A 215 -3.87 10.82 -8.87
C LYS A 215 -2.96 10.66 -10.10
N ASP A 216 -3.53 10.10 -11.16
CA ASP A 216 -2.91 10.15 -12.49
C ASP A 216 -3.06 11.58 -13.04
N ILE A 217 -1.94 12.27 -13.16
CA ILE A 217 -1.84 13.65 -13.68
C ILE A 217 -1.18 13.70 -15.07
N GLY A 218 -1.05 12.55 -15.75
CA GLY A 218 -0.40 12.45 -17.06
C GLY A 218 1.13 12.52 -17.03
N GLN A 219 1.74 12.51 -15.83
CA GLN A 219 3.19 12.42 -15.66
C GLN A 219 3.67 10.96 -15.58
N LYS A 220 4.99 10.76 -15.62
CA LYS A 220 5.61 9.43 -15.48
C LYS A 220 5.20 8.72 -14.19
N TYR A 221 5.04 9.47 -13.10
CA TYR A 221 4.59 8.97 -11.80
C TYR A 221 3.32 9.68 -11.37
N TYR A 222 2.48 8.98 -10.63
CA TYR A 222 1.28 9.52 -10.02
C TYR A 222 1.64 10.55 -8.95
N GLN A 223 0.78 11.56 -8.83
CA GLN A 223 0.82 12.47 -7.70
C GLN A 223 0.23 11.77 -6.48
N TRP A 224 0.94 11.85 -5.35
CA TRP A 224 0.50 11.34 -4.07
C TRP A 224 0.08 12.50 -3.18
N THR A 225 -1.13 12.44 -2.64
CA THR A 225 -1.57 13.31 -1.55
C THR A 225 -1.41 12.53 -0.26
N LEU A 226 -0.42 12.92 0.54
CA LEU A 226 -0.18 12.39 1.89
C LEU A 226 -1.09 13.17 2.84
N ASN A 227 -2.10 12.50 3.40
CA ASN A 227 -3.02 13.08 4.38
C ASN A 227 -2.65 12.52 5.75
N PHE A 228 -2.23 13.39 6.66
CA PHE A 228 -1.92 13.01 8.03
C PHE A 228 -3.14 13.31 8.89
N LEU A 229 -3.60 12.29 9.61
CA LEU A 229 -4.67 12.40 10.60
C LEU A 229 -4.05 12.18 11.97
N GLU A 230 -4.11 13.20 12.81
CA GLU A 230 -3.59 13.19 14.16
C GLU A 230 -4.75 13.31 15.13
N TYR A 231 -4.75 12.48 16.16
CA TYR A 231 -5.79 12.35 17.14
C TYR A 231 -5.21 12.65 18.52
N ASP A 232 -5.95 13.40 19.30
CA ASP A 232 -5.64 13.72 20.69
C ASP A 232 -6.89 13.42 21.53
N TRP A 233 -6.76 12.45 22.44
CA TRP A 233 -7.78 12.06 23.39
C TRP A 233 -7.26 12.27 24.81
N PRO A 234 -7.62 13.39 25.43
CA PRO A 234 -7.24 13.67 26.81
C PRO A 234 -7.88 12.67 27.78
N ALA A 235 -7.18 12.40 28.88
CA ALA A 235 -7.71 11.65 29.99
C ALA A 235 -8.95 12.32 30.60
N PHE A 236 -9.79 11.51 31.24
CA PHE A 236 -11.03 11.93 31.92
C PHE A 236 -12.11 12.50 31.00
N GLU A 237 -11.85 12.63 29.70
CA GLU A 237 -12.81 13.05 28.70
C GLU A 237 -13.42 11.83 27.98
N PRO A 238 -14.73 11.84 27.67
CA PRO A 238 -15.33 10.77 26.86
C PRO A 238 -14.84 10.88 25.41
N GLU A 239 -14.88 9.76 24.67
CA GLU A 239 -14.35 9.68 23.30
C GLU A 239 -14.92 10.75 22.35
N SER A 240 -16.13 11.26 22.59
CA SER A 240 -16.73 12.33 21.80
C SER A 240 -15.97 13.66 21.84
N HIS A 241 -15.08 13.86 22.82
CA HIS A 241 -14.24 15.05 22.96
C HIS A 241 -12.85 14.88 22.33
N LYS A 242 -12.57 13.72 21.75
CA LYS A 242 -11.35 13.46 20.98
C LYS A 242 -11.21 14.48 19.84
N GLN A 243 -10.05 15.13 19.80
CA GLN A 243 -9.71 16.10 18.77
C GLN A 243 -9.06 15.41 17.59
N VAL A 244 -9.27 15.96 16.39
CA VAL A 244 -8.65 15.46 15.17
C VAL A 244 -8.04 16.62 14.41
N GLN A 245 -6.72 16.60 14.24
CA GLN A 245 -5.99 17.51 13.38
C GLN A 245 -5.71 16.83 12.05
N LYS A 246 -5.76 17.63 10.97
CA LYS A 246 -5.53 17.15 9.61
C LYS A 246 -4.53 18.04 8.93
N SER A 247 -3.46 17.44 8.42
CA SER A 247 -2.51 18.12 7.55
C SER A 247 -2.33 17.33 6.26
N LYS A 248 -1.81 17.97 5.21
CA LYS A 248 -1.58 17.30 3.94
C LYS A 248 -0.32 17.79 3.26
N LYS A 249 0.31 16.90 2.49
CA LYS A 249 1.44 17.19 1.62
C LYS A 249 1.24 16.53 0.27
N VAL A 250 1.44 17.29 -0.80
CA VAL A 250 1.39 16.76 -2.17
C VAL A 250 2.81 16.51 -2.64
N VAL A 251 3.07 15.30 -3.13
CA VAL A 251 4.39 14.89 -3.62
C VAL A 251 4.24 14.09 -4.91
N ILE A 252 5.34 14.00 -5.67
CA ILE A 252 5.47 13.06 -6.78
C ILE A 252 6.76 12.28 -6.51
N PRO A 253 6.72 10.93 -6.43
CA PRO A 253 7.93 10.14 -6.17
C PRO A 253 9.05 10.45 -7.17
N PHE A 254 10.29 10.42 -6.68
CA PHE A 254 11.52 10.74 -7.43
C PHE A 254 11.69 12.20 -7.88
N GLN A 255 10.90 13.13 -7.31
CA GLN A 255 11.04 14.57 -7.53
C GLN A 255 11.49 15.30 -6.26
#